data_AF-W4QBL2-F1
#
_entry.id   AF-W4QBL2-F1
#
_cell.length_a   1.000
_cell.length_b   1.000
_cell.length_c   1.000
_cell.angle_alpha   90.00
_cell.angle_beta   90.00
_cell.angle_gamma   90.00
#
_symmetry.space_group_name_H-M   'P 1'
#
loop_
_entity.id
_entity.type
_entity.pdbx_description
1 polymer ?
#
loop_
_entity_poly.entity_id
_entity_poly.type
_entity_poly.pdbx_seq_one_letter_code
_entity_poly.pdbx_strand_id
1 'polypeptide(L)'
;MSWNYPDEFRDQVTFEIQVSVDGGDLQTLDRKKDMQYIYGSPDEGVTYQFYVTALSDDHSSLRSDPASVTIEIPEAVEDPVDDPDAPDDEDPNDIPDPTDNIGNGDGSNGDGDPSNGNGDSDTDSGDNDTDNGDSPPSSDGDGDNDTNVDDEETTE
;
A
#
# COMPACT_ATOMS: atom_id res chain seq x y z
N MET A 1 15.06 -1.53 -7.47
CA MET A 1 16.43 -2.01 -7.77
C MET A 1 17.00 -1.24 -8.96
N SER A 2 18.32 -1.09 -9.03
CA SER A 2 19.02 -0.44 -10.14
C SER A 2 20.32 -1.17 -10.45
N TRP A 3 20.76 -1.06 -11.70
CA TRP A 3 22.01 -1.66 -12.15
C TRP A 3 22.83 -0.66 -12.98
N ASN A 4 24.08 -1.02 -13.24
CA ASN A 4 24.98 -0.24 -14.08
C ASN A 4 25.37 -1.07 -15.30
N TYR A 5 25.53 -0.38 -16.42
CA TYR A 5 26.02 -0.97 -17.67
C TYR A 5 26.90 0.03 -18.41
N PRO A 6 27.93 -0.40 -19.17
CA PRO A 6 28.81 0.51 -19.89
C PRO A 6 28.03 1.40 -20.86
N ASP A 7 28.21 2.72 -20.76
CA ASP A 7 27.47 3.72 -21.54
C ASP A 7 27.54 3.48 -23.05
N GLU A 8 28.70 3.06 -23.56
CA GLU A 8 28.95 2.82 -25.00
C GLU A 8 28.07 1.74 -25.63
N PHE A 9 27.49 0.84 -24.80
CA PHE A 9 26.68 -0.28 -25.25
C PHE A 9 25.20 -0.15 -24.87
N ARG A 10 24.79 0.87 -24.09
CA ARG A 10 23.41 0.97 -23.56
C ARG A 10 22.36 1.07 -24.65
N ASP A 11 22.65 1.82 -25.71
CA ASP A 11 21.69 2.00 -26.82
C ASP A 11 21.49 0.72 -27.64
N GLN A 12 22.40 -0.25 -27.53
CA GLN A 12 22.45 -1.48 -28.32
C GLN A 12 21.93 -2.72 -27.58
N VAL A 13 21.52 -2.55 -26.31
CA VAL A 13 21.02 -3.65 -25.48
C VAL A 13 19.67 -3.32 -24.86
N THR A 14 18.81 -4.32 -24.77
CA THR A 14 17.58 -4.28 -24.00
C THR A 14 17.73 -5.19 -22.79
N PHE A 15 17.37 -4.71 -21.60
CA PHE A 15 17.46 -5.49 -20.37
C PHE A 15 16.18 -6.28 -20.16
N GLU A 16 16.30 -7.58 -19.95
CA GLU A 16 15.23 -8.43 -19.45
C GLU A 16 15.36 -8.56 -17.93
N ILE A 17 14.27 -8.26 -17.23
CA ILE A 17 14.17 -8.36 -15.78
C ILE A 17 13.29 -9.56 -15.46
N GLN A 18 13.83 -10.47 -14.66
CA GLN A 18 13.10 -11.65 -14.18
C GLN A 18 13.16 -11.72 -12.66
N VAL A 19 12.21 -12.42 -12.05
CA VAL A 19 12.18 -12.68 -10.62
C VAL A 19 11.87 -14.14 -10.34
N SER A 20 12.50 -14.70 -9.32
CA SER A 20 12.11 -15.95 -8.68
C SER A 20 11.63 -15.62 -7.27
N VAL A 21 10.50 -16.19 -6.89
CA VAL A 21 9.85 -15.98 -5.58
C VAL A 21 10.01 -17.26 -4.78
N ASP A 22 10.60 -17.18 -3.59
CA ASP A 22 10.90 -18.31 -2.69
C ASP A 22 11.59 -19.50 -3.37
N GLY A 23 12.47 -19.21 -4.35
CA GLY A 23 13.19 -20.23 -5.12
C GLY A 23 12.34 -20.97 -6.16
N GLY A 24 11.14 -20.47 -6.45
CA GLY A 24 10.28 -20.97 -7.52
C GLY A 24 10.77 -20.62 -8.93
N ASP A 25 9.89 -20.81 -9.91
CA ASP A 25 10.18 -20.55 -11.32
C ASP A 25 10.48 -19.07 -11.61
N LEU A 26 11.29 -18.83 -12.64
CA LEU A 26 11.58 -17.49 -13.12
C LEU A 26 10.39 -16.92 -13.89
N GLN A 27 9.94 -15.75 -13.44
CA GLN A 27 8.91 -14.97 -14.11
C GLN A 27 9.53 -13.72 -14.72
N THR A 28 9.28 -13.49 -16.02
CA THR A 28 9.69 -12.25 -16.67
C THR A 28 8.76 -11.13 -16.25
N LEU A 29 9.35 -10.09 -15.63
CA LEU A 29 8.63 -8.92 -15.16
C LEU A 29 8.52 -7.85 -16.26
N ASP A 30 9.62 -7.58 -16.94
CA ASP A 30 9.72 -6.45 -17.86
C ASP A 30 10.90 -6.62 -18.83
N ARG A 31 10.83 -5.90 -19.95
CA ARG A 31 11.93 -5.76 -20.92
C ARG A 31 12.06 -4.30 -21.35
N LYS A 32 13.18 -3.67 -21.00
CA LYS A 32 13.35 -2.22 -21.22
C LYS A 32 14.80 -1.78 -21.32
N LYS A 33 14.97 -0.52 -21.74
CA LYS A 33 16.27 0.18 -21.84
C LYS A 33 16.70 0.83 -20.53
N ASP A 34 15.75 1.16 -19.66
CA ASP A 34 16.06 1.80 -18.37
C ASP A 34 16.83 0.87 -17.45
N MET A 35 17.76 1.44 -16.69
CA MET A 35 18.60 0.70 -15.74
C MET A 35 18.02 0.68 -14.30
N GLN A 36 16.72 0.95 -14.17
CA GLN A 36 16.02 0.82 -12.90
C GLN A 36 14.71 0.08 -13.07
N TYR A 37 14.33 -0.66 -12.04
CA TYR A 37 13.01 -1.26 -11.95
C TYR A 37 12.48 -1.11 -10.53
N ILE A 38 11.22 -0.68 -10.43
CA ILE A 38 10.49 -0.54 -9.17
C ILE A 38 9.53 -1.71 -9.10
N TYR A 39 9.75 -2.61 -8.15
CA TYR A 39 8.82 -3.70 -7.86
C TYR A 39 7.77 -3.16 -6.89
N GLY A 40 6.50 -3.22 -7.30
CA GLY A 40 5.38 -2.71 -6.50
C GLY A 40 4.84 -3.77 -5.56
N SER A 41 4.46 -3.35 -4.35
CA SER A 41 3.74 -4.16 -3.36
C SER A 41 4.35 -5.54 -3.10
N PRO A 42 5.58 -5.63 -2.55
CA PRO A 42 6.14 -6.91 -2.18
C PRO A 42 5.38 -7.51 -0.99
N ASP A 43 5.19 -8.83 -1.02
CA ASP A 43 4.57 -9.61 0.05
C ASP A 43 5.54 -9.78 1.22
N GLU A 44 5.00 -9.75 2.43
CA GLU A 44 5.74 -9.95 3.67
C GLU A 44 6.13 -11.43 3.85
N GLY A 45 7.27 -11.68 4.48
CA GLY A 45 7.81 -13.03 4.69
C GLY A 45 8.36 -13.71 3.44
N VAL A 46 8.36 -13.03 2.29
CA VAL A 46 8.74 -13.60 0.99
C VAL A 46 10.18 -13.23 0.62
N THR A 47 10.89 -14.18 0.00
CA THR A 47 12.21 -13.96 -0.59
C THR A 47 12.12 -13.79 -2.10
N TYR A 48 12.53 -12.62 -2.59
CA TYR A 48 12.62 -12.31 -4.02
C TYR A 48 14.05 -12.39 -4.50
N GLN A 49 14.27 -13.08 -5.62
CA GLN A 49 15.55 -13.05 -6.33
C GLN A 49 15.37 -12.47 -7.73
N PHE A 50 15.89 -11.28 -7.94
CA PHE A 50 15.84 -10.58 -9.23
C PHE A 50 17.04 -10.95 -10.09
N TYR A 51 16.79 -11.07 -11.38
CA TYR A 51 17.78 -11.34 -12.42
C TYR A 51 17.67 -10.30 -13.51
N VAL A 52 18.82 -9.79 -13.96
CA VAL A 52 18.91 -8.84 -15.07
C VAL A 52 19.83 -9.41 -16.13
N THR A 53 19.31 -9.57 -17.34
CA THR A 53 20.04 -10.09 -18.50
C THR A 53 20.06 -9.02 -19.59
N ALA A 54 21.24 -8.71 -20.13
CA ALA A 54 21.35 -7.84 -21.30
C ALA A 54 21.15 -8.66 -22.57
N LEU A 55 20.21 -8.24 -23.42
CA LEU A 55 19.92 -8.82 -24.72
C LEU A 55 20.41 -7.85 -25.80
N SER A 56 21.17 -8.32 -26.77
CA SER A 56 21.57 -7.49 -27.91
C SER A 56 20.36 -7.24 -28.82
N ASP A 57 20.15 -5.98 -29.23
CA ASP A 57 19.06 -5.65 -30.15
C ASP A 57 19.38 -6.09 -31.60
N ASP A 58 20.65 -6.09 -31.96
CA ASP A 58 21.13 -6.42 -33.31
C ASP A 58 21.19 -7.95 -33.51
N HIS A 59 21.46 -8.69 -32.43
CA HIS A 59 21.60 -10.14 -32.45
C HIS A 59 20.79 -10.79 -31.31
N SER A 60 19.56 -11.23 -31.60
CA SER A 60 18.63 -11.79 -30.61
C SER A 60 19.14 -13.06 -29.88
N SER A 61 20.12 -13.76 -30.45
CA SER A 61 20.77 -14.91 -29.81
C SER A 61 21.89 -14.53 -28.84
N LEU A 62 22.36 -13.27 -28.89
CA LEU A 62 23.43 -12.78 -28.03
C LEU A 62 22.83 -12.20 -26.74
N ARG A 63 23.06 -12.92 -25.64
CA ARG A 63 22.66 -12.54 -24.29
C ARG A 63 23.84 -12.62 -23.34
N SER A 64 23.86 -11.74 -22.35
CA SER A 64 24.86 -11.80 -21.27
C SER A 64 24.56 -12.94 -20.29
N ASP A 65 25.51 -13.22 -19.40
CA ASP A 65 25.20 -13.89 -18.15
C ASP A 65 24.28 -12.99 -17.29
N PRO A 66 23.34 -13.56 -16.52
CA PRO A 66 22.46 -12.78 -15.67
C PRO A 66 23.20 -12.26 -14.43
N ALA A 67 22.98 -11.00 -14.09
CA ALA A 67 23.31 -10.46 -12.78
C ALA A 67 22.12 -10.67 -11.84
N SER A 68 22.36 -11.04 -10.58
CA SER A 68 21.28 -11.31 -9.62
C SER A 68 21.45 -10.63 -8.27
N VAL A 69 20.31 -10.40 -7.60
CA VAL A 69 20.22 -9.89 -6.23
C VAL A 69 19.07 -10.56 -5.49
N THR A 70 19.27 -10.89 -4.21
CA THR A 70 18.25 -11.48 -3.34
C THR A 70 17.80 -10.47 -2.29
N ILE A 71 16.49 -10.36 -2.08
CA ILE A 71 15.84 -9.45 -1.15
C ILE A 71 14.82 -10.26 -0.36
N GLU A 72 14.96 -10.28 0.96
CA GLU A 72 13.99 -10.89 1.89
C GLU A 72 13.16 -9.78 2.52
N ILE A 73 11.83 -9.94 2.48
CA ILE A 73 10.90 -9.01 3.11
C ILE A 73 10.49 -9.60 4.45
N PRO A 74 10.75 -8.92 5.58
CA PRO A 74 10.37 -9.45 6.88
C PRO A 74 8.84 -9.51 7.02
N GLU A 75 8.35 -10.47 7.80
CA GLU A 75 6.95 -10.50 8.23
C GLU A 75 6.66 -9.31 9.17
N ALA A 76 5.51 -8.66 9.02
CA ALA A 76 5.05 -7.72 10.03
C ALA A 76 4.82 -8.47 11.34
N VAL A 77 5.42 -7.97 12.41
CA VAL A 77 5.08 -8.40 13.76
C VAL A 77 3.80 -7.66 14.11
N GLU A 78 2.70 -8.38 14.37
CA GLU A 78 1.51 -7.76 14.93
C GLU A 78 1.88 -7.11 16.28
N ASP A 79 1.73 -5.79 16.38
CA ASP A 79 1.80 -5.12 17.66
C ASP A 79 0.73 -5.73 18.58
N PRO A 80 1.04 -5.98 19.87
CA PRO A 80 0.03 -6.41 20.81
C PRO A 80 -1.07 -5.33 20.82
N VAL A 81 -2.31 -5.76 20.55
CA VAL A 81 -3.47 -4.91 20.77
C VAL A 81 -3.42 -4.41 22.21
N ASP A 82 -3.43 -3.09 22.38
CA ASP A 82 -3.64 -2.46 23.68
C ASP A 82 -5.04 -2.89 24.13
N ASP A 83 -5.09 -3.86 25.04
CA ASP A 83 -6.34 -4.36 25.59
C ASP A 83 -6.91 -3.23 26.47
N PRO A 84 -8.05 -2.61 26.10
CA PRO A 84 -8.64 -1.53 26.90
C PRO A 84 -9.17 -2.03 28.25
N ASP A 85 -9.14 -3.34 28.52
CA ASP A 85 -9.50 -4.00 29.77
C ASP A 85 -8.25 -4.40 30.61
N ALA A 86 -7.05 -3.92 30.25
CA ALA A 86 -5.91 -4.00 31.15
C ALA A 86 -6.25 -3.24 32.45
N PRO A 87 -6.21 -3.89 33.63
CA PRO A 87 -6.48 -3.20 34.89
C PRO A 87 -5.48 -2.05 35.05
N ASP A 88 -5.99 -0.86 35.34
CA ASP A 88 -5.21 0.30 35.75
C ASP A 88 -4.34 -0.16 36.93
N ASP A 89 -3.04 -0.30 36.71
CA ASP A 89 -2.06 -0.48 37.77
C ASP A 89 -2.12 0.81 38.61
N GLU A 90 -2.98 0.80 39.64
CA GLU A 90 -3.10 1.88 40.62
C GLU A 90 -1.70 2.20 41.16
N ASP A 91 -1.18 3.35 40.76
CA ASP A 91 0.14 3.85 41.14
C ASP A 91 0.25 3.86 42.68
N PRO A 92 1.22 3.16 43.29
CA PRO A 92 1.37 3.11 44.75
C PRO A 92 1.88 4.44 45.36
N ASN A 93 1.99 5.52 44.58
CA ASN A 93 2.37 6.85 45.04
C ASN A 93 1.17 7.76 45.35
N ASP A 94 0.09 7.23 45.94
CA ASP A 94 -0.91 8.06 46.60
C ASP A 94 -0.26 8.77 47.80
N ILE A 95 0.17 10.02 47.56
CA ILE A 95 0.68 10.91 48.58
C ILE A 95 -0.54 11.38 49.38
N PRO A 96 -0.64 11.11 50.69
CA PRO A 96 -1.80 11.53 51.46
C PRO A 96 -1.94 13.05 51.42
N ASP A 97 -3.15 13.51 51.09
CA ASP A 97 -3.51 14.92 51.08
C ASP A 97 -3.27 15.53 52.48
N PRO A 98 -2.47 16.61 52.61
CA PRO A 98 -2.14 17.21 53.89
C PRO A 98 -3.30 18.00 54.53
N THR A 99 -4.50 18.02 53.95
CA THR A 99 -5.62 18.85 54.42
C THR A 99 -6.60 18.13 55.35
N ASP A 100 -6.47 16.82 55.57
CA ASP A 100 -7.37 16.04 56.45
C ASP A 100 -7.08 16.18 57.96
N ASN A 101 -6.54 17.34 58.38
CA ASN A 101 -6.35 17.67 59.79
C ASN A 101 -6.51 19.17 60.07
N ILE A 102 -7.69 19.72 59.79
CA ILE A 102 -8.17 20.95 60.43
C ILE A 102 -9.50 20.66 61.12
N GLY A 103 -9.41 20.28 62.40
CA GLY A 103 -10.56 20.19 63.28
C GLY A 103 -11.16 21.55 63.63
N ASN A 104 -12.49 21.58 63.67
CA ASN A 104 -13.42 22.41 64.45
C ASN A 104 -13.19 23.92 64.62
N GLY A 105 -14.13 24.72 64.09
CA GLY A 105 -14.39 26.10 64.52
C GLY A 105 -15.60 26.76 63.84
N ASP A 106 -16.77 26.67 64.49
CA ASP A 106 -17.86 27.67 64.60
C ASP A 106 -17.92 28.87 63.63
N GLY A 107 -19.06 29.04 62.90
CA GLY A 107 -19.51 30.37 62.47
C GLY A 107 -20.43 30.50 61.22
N SER A 108 -21.75 30.44 61.44
CA SER A 108 -22.84 31.29 60.86
C SER A 108 -23.20 31.36 59.35
N ASN A 109 -24.49 31.06 59.08
CA ASN A 109 -25.48 31.59 58.11
C ASN A 109 -25.08 32.23 56.75
N GLY A 110 -25.72 31.74 55.67
CA GLY A 110 -25.92 32.49 54.42
C GLY A 110 -26.76 31.78 53.35
N ASP A 111 -28.06 32.07 53.32
CA ASP A 111 -29.05 31.79 52.25
C ASP A 111 -28.61 32.24 50.84
N GLY A 112 -29.02 31.49 49.79
CA GLY A 112 -28.95 31.92 48.38
C GLY A 112 -29.39 30.86 47.35
N ASP A 113 -30.69 30.85 47.04
CA ASP A 113 -31.44 30.06 46.04
C ASP A 113 -31.09 30.43 44.55
N PRO A 114 -31.43 29.59 43.53
CA PRO A 114 -30.83 29.54 42.18
C PRO A 114 -31.64 30.31 41.11
N SER A 115 -31.08 30.51 39.89
CA SER A 115 -31.85 30.73 38.64
C SER A 115 -30.99 30.92 37.37
N ASN A 116 -31.62 30.59 36.22
CA ASN A 116 -31.40 31.05 34.82
C ASN A 116 -30.36 30.31 33.94
N GLY A 117 -30.69 29.76 32.74
CA GLY A 117 -31.93 29.78 31.98
C GLY A 117 -31.84 29.04 30.62
N ASN A 118 -33.02 28.80 30.03
CA ASN A 118 -33.32 28.19 28.72
C ASN A 118 -32.59 28.82 27.51
N GLY A 119 -32.40 28.02 26.46
CA GLY A 119 -32.09 28.48 25.10
C GLY A 119 -32.29 27.39 24.04
N ASP A 120 -33.53 27.25 23.59
CA ASP A 120 -34.04 26.47 22.45
C ASP A 120 -33.68 27.16 21.11
N SER A 121 -33.31 26.43 20.06
CA SER A 121 -33.44 26.84 18.65
C SER A 121 -33.21 25.65 17.69
N ASP A 122 -34.33 25.06 17.25
CA ASP A 122 -34.48 24.35 15.98
C ASP A 122 -34.10 25.25 14.79
N THR A 123 -33.44 24.71 13.77
CA THR A 123 -33.49 25.28 12.41
C THR A 123 -33.48 24.19 11.35
N ASP A 124 -34.50 24.29 10.51
CA ASP A 124 -34.97 23.40 9.46
C ASP A 124 -34.42 23.79 8.07
N SER A 125 -34.49 22.82 7.15
CA SER A 125 -34.54 22.92 5.67
C SER A 125 -33.30 23.27 4.83
N GLY A 126 -33.04 22.38 3.87
CA GLY A 126 -32.11 22.59 2.75
C GLY A 126 -32.07 21.41 1.75
N ASP A 127 -33.20 21.14 1.10
CA ASP A 127 -33.37 20.26 -0.07
C ASP A 127 -32.55 20.81 -1.26
N ASN A 128 -31.77 19.98 -1.96
CA ASN A 128 -31.07 20.39 -3.19
C ASN A 128 -31.22 19.34 -4.29
N ASP A 129 -32.33 19.47 -5.01
CA ASP A 129 -32.59 18.96 -6.35
C ASP A 129 -31.44 19.34 -7.33
N THR A 130 -30.92 18.38 -8.08
CA THR A 130 -30.18 18.67 -9.32
C THR A 130 -30.49 17.60 -10.36
N ASP A 131 -31.52 17.90 -11.15
CA ASP A 131 -31.80 17.35 -12.46
C ASP A 131 -30.85 17.98 -13.49
N ASN A 132 -30.11 17.15 -14.25
CA ASN A 132 -29.68 17.51 -15.61
C ASN A 132 -29.26 16.24 -16.38
N GLY A 133 -30.14 15.75 -17.24
CA GLY A 133 -29.88 14.63 -18.14
C GLY A 133 -28.91 14.96 -19.29
N ASP A 134 -28.44 13.90 -19.97
CA ASP A 134 -28.46 13.71 -21.44
C ASP A 134 -27.57 12.49 -21.81
N SER A 135 -28.20 11.40 -22.27
CA SER A 135 -27.62 10.34 -23.12
C SER A 135 -28.21 10.55 -24.53
N PRO A 136 -27.65 10.10 -25.70
CA PRO A 136 -26.86 8.86 -25.96
C PRO A 136 -25.86 9.05 -27.17
N PRO A 137 -25.48 8.10 -28.08
CA PRO A 137 -25.65 6.62 -28.15
C PRO A 137 -24.39 5.78 -28.54
N SER A 138 -24.64 4.47 -28.60
CA SER A 138 -23.85 3.28 -28.97
C SER A 138 -22.68 3.39 -29.96
N SER A 139 -21.65 2.57 -29.74
CA SER A 139 -20.72 2.11 -30.76
C SER A 139 -20.72 0.58 -30.81
N ASP A 140 -21.41 0.03 -31.80
CA ASP A 140 -21.20 -1.32 -32.30
C ASP A 140 -19.74 -1.47 -32.79
N GLY A 141 -19.11 -2.58 -32.44
CA GLY A 141 -17.73 -2.91 -32.79
C GLY A 141 -17.58 -4.41 -32.99
N ASP A 142 -18.24 -4.92 -34.03
CA ASP A 142 -17.92 -6.20 -34.67
C ASP A 142 -16.45 -6.20 -35.11
N GLY A 143 -15.69 -7.18 -34.62
CA GLY A 143 -14.26 -7.31 -34.86
C GLY A 143 -13.79 -8.76 -34.75
N ASP A 144 -14.50 -9.69 -35.40
CA ASP A 144 -14.01 -11.04 -35.64
C ASP A 144 -12.89 -10.99 -36.69
N ASN A 145 -11.65 -11.01 -36.22
CA ASN A 145 -10.45 -11.09 -37.06
C ASN A 145 -9.99 -12.54 -37.19
N ASP A 146 -9.98 -13.01 -38.44
CA ASP A 146 -9.25 -14.12 -39.04
C ASP A 146 -8.25 -14.88 -38.13
N THR A 147 -8.60 -16.12 -37.76
CA THR A 147 -7.61 -17.14 -37.41
C THR A 147 -7.28 -17.93 -38.67
N ASN A 148 -6.19 -17.51 -39.32
CA ASN A 148 -5.49 -18.28 -40.33
C ASN A 148 -4.83 -19.49 -39.64
N VAL A 149 -5.51 -20.63 -39.64
CA VAL A 149 -4.93 -21.91 -39.22
C VAL A 149 -3.99 -22.36 -40.34
N ASP A 150 -2.70 -22.08 -40.15
CA ASP A 150 -1.62 -22.67 -40.96
C ASP A 150 -1.55 -24.15 -40.59
N ASP A 151 -1.98 -24.97 -41.55
CA ASP A 151 -2.06 -26.42 -41.49
C ASP A 151 -0.64 -27.00 -41.58
N GLU A 152 -0.16 -27.55 -40.46
CA GLU A 152 1.02 -28.39 -40.43
C GLU A 152 0.67 -29.74 -41.07
N GLU A 153 1.16 -30.00 -42.29
CA GLU A 153 1.23 -31.36 -42.82
C GLU A 153 2.67 -31.71 -43.20
N THR A 154 3.19 -32.66 -42.41
CA THR A 154 4.46 -33.37 -42.46
C THR A 154 4.62 -34.32 -43.67
N THR A 155 5.87 -34.78 -43.89
CA THR A 155 6.34 -35.96 -44.67
C THR A 155 6.31 -35.83 -46.20
N GLU A 156 7.34 -36.22 -46.97
CA GLU A 156 8.26 -37.38 -46.90
C GLU A 156 9.73 -37.05 -47.24
#